data_AF-A0A453F1R1-F1
#
_entry.id   AF-A0A453F1R1-F1
#
_cell.length_a   1.000
_cell.length_b   1.000
_cell.length_c   1.000
_cell.angle_alpha   90.00
_cell.angle_beta   90.00
_cell.angle_gamma   90.00
#
_symmetry.space_group_name_H-M   'P 1'
#
loop_
_entity.id
_entity.type
_entity.pdbx_description
1 polymer ?
#
loop_
_entity_poly.entity_id
_entity_poly.type
_entity_poly.pdbx_seq_one_letter_code
_entity_poly.pdbx_strand_id
1 'polypeptide(L)'
;MSSEGCNLLHEVFPEANHTVLEQLSKVDCIVYAMGSLFTSVCPSLVLRGIGETIASRSIPKVLLLNGSHDRETIGLSASGFVTAITDSLNRTYGDPDKSLKYHPKDYVNAILVPEGGQIPLDVENLASKGIFHVLTVKSVHDTKVGVIFDPVSLIQALTGLISEHMDARLAEPDPLTENVTSVC
;
A
#
# COMPACT_ATOMS: atom_id res chain seq x y z
N MET A 1 5.01 34.69 -32.64
CA MET A 1 5.77 34.67 -31.37
C MET A 1 5.21 33.51 -30.57
N SER A 2 5.83 32.33 -30.69
CA SER A 2 5.42 31.12 -29.96
C SER A 2 5.80 31.29 -28.50
N SER A 3 4.86 31.10 -27.58
CA SER A 3 5.08 31.20 -26.12
C SER A 3 5.66 29.91 -25.53
N GLU A 4 6.41 29.14 -26.31
CA GLU A 4 6.98 27.83 -25.95
C GLU A 4 8.28 27.95 -25.13
N GLY A 5 8.28 28.82 -24.12
CA GLY A 5 9.50 29.18 -23.40
C GLY A 5 9.37 29.31 -21.88
N CYS A 6 8.33 28.75 -21.27
CA CYS A 6 8.25 28.61 -19.80
C CYS A 6 8.44 27.14 -19.43
N ASN A 7 9.68 26.79 -19.14
CA ASN A 7 10.15 25.64 -18.38
C ASN A 7 9.07 24.88 -17.61
N LEU A 8 8.55 23.78 -18.16
CA LEU A 8 7.89 22.74 -17.38
C LEU A 8 8.23 21.41 -18.06
N LEU A 9 9.08 20.60 -17.44
CA LEU A 9 8.98 19.16 -17.63
C LEU A 9 7.54 18.84 -17.25
N HIS A 10 6.67 18.66 -18.24
CA HIS A 10 5.27 18.35 -17.98
C HIS A 10 5.27 16.94 -17.41
N GLU A 11 5.35 16.83 -16.09
CA GLU A 11 5.24 15.56 -15.41
C GLU A 11 3.82 15.07 -15.64
N VAL A 12 3.71 14.14 -16.60
CA VAL A 12 2.44 13.55 -16.97
C VAL A 12 2.21 12.42 -15.98
N PHE A 13 1.30 12.64 -15.04
CA PHE A 13 0.64 11.54 -14.34
C PHE A 13 -0.51 11.08 -15.24
N PRO A 14 -0.38 9.95 -15.95
CA PRO A 14 -1.45 9.48 -16.81
C PRO A 14 -2.68 9.16 -15.98
N GLU A 15 -3.86 9.28 -16.58
CA GLU A 15 -5.07 8.73 -15.98
C GLU A 15 -5.00 7.20 -16.00
N ALA A 16 -5.39 6.59 -14.88
CA ALA A 16 -5.58 5.15 -14.84
C ALA A 16 -6.74 4.74 -15.74
N ASN A 17 -6.68 3.51 -16.27
CA ASN A 17 -7.81 2.92 -16.97
C ASN A 17 -9.02 2.85 -16.02
N HIS A 18 -10.18 3.35 -16.45
CA HIS A 18 -11.41 3.38 -15.63
C HIS A 18 -11.80 2.00 -15.09
N THR A 19 -11.60 0.92 -15.85
CA THR A 19 -11.87 -0.44 -15.38
C THR A 19 -11.05 -0.78 -14.13
N VAL A 20 -9.81 -0.30 -14.03
CA VAL A 20 -8.97 -0.51 -12.84
C VAL A 20 -9.56 0.22 -11.64
N LEU A 21 -9.98 1.48 -11.81
CA LEU A 21 -10.58 2.27 -10.74
C LEU A 21 -11.89 1.64 -10.24
N GLU A 22 -12.73 1.17 -11.16
CA GLU A 22 -13.97 0.47 -10.82
C GLU A 22 -13.71 -0.80 -10.02
N GLN A 23 -12.75 -1.64 -10.43
CA GLN A 23 -12.42 -2.86 -9.69
C GLN A 23 -11.81 -2.53 -8.33
N LEU A 24 -10.89 -1.57 -8.28
CA LEU A 24 -10.25 -1.12 -7.05
C LEU A 24 -11.26 -0.59 -6.02
N SER A 25 -12.37 0.00 -6.48
CA SER A 25 -13.46 0.44 -5.60
C SER A 25 -14.31 -0.71 -5.01
N LYS A 26 -14.21 -1.92 -5.57
CA LYS A 26 -15.05 -3.08 -5.24
C LYS A 26 -14.31 -4.18 -4.49
N VAL A 27 -12.98 -4.28 -4.63
CA VAL A 27 -12.19 -5.33 -3.97
C VAL A 27 -12.24 -5.23 -2.44
N ASP A 28 -12.15 -6.38 -1.80
CA ASP A 28 -12.11 -6.50 -0.33
C ASP A 28 -10.70 -6.42 0.24
N CYS A 29 -9.66 -6.47 -0.61
CA CYS A 29 -8.26 -6.36 -0.21
C CYS A 29 -7.41 -5.83 -1.37
N ILE A 30 -6.41 -5.02 -1.06
CA ILE A 30 -5.38 -4.56 -2.00
C ILE A 30 -4.04 -5.14 -1.55
N VAL A 31 -3.31 -5.78 -2.47
CA VAL A 31 -2.00 -6.37 -2.18
C VAL A 31 -0.95 -5.71 -3.06
N TYR A 32 0.03 -5.07 -2.43
CA TYR A 32 1.25 -4.64 -3.09
C TYR A 32 2.22 -5.80 -3.08
N ALA A 33 2.31 -6.50 -4.22
CA ALA A 33 3.09 -7.71 -4.35
C ALA A 33 4.61 -7.44 -4.24
N MET A 34 5.36 -8.51 -3.98
CA MET A 34 6.81 -8.49 -4.04
C MET A 34 7.29 -8.17 -5.47
N GLY A 35 8.39 -7.45 -5.58
CA GLY A 35 8.95 -7.01 -6.85
C GLY A 35 9.78 -5.74 -6.70
N SER A 36 10.33 -5.26 -7.82
CA SER A 36 11.11 -4.02 -7.82
C SER A 36 10.25 -2.83 -7.42
N LEU A 37 10.63 -2.16 -6.34
CA LEU A 37 9.84 -1.08 -5.75
C LEU A 37 9.65 0.07 -6.74
N PHE A 38 10.75 0.64 -7.24
CA PHE A 38 10.72 1.86 -8.06
C PHE A 38 10.44 1.61 -9.55
N THR A 39 10.70 0.39 -10.06
CA THR A 39 10.54 0.06 -11.48
C THR A 39 9.34 -0.84 -11.79
N SER A 40 8.61 -1.34 -10.79
CA SER A 40 7.38 -2.13 -10.99
C SER A 40 6.21 -1.65 -10.16
N VAL A 41 6.40 -1.53 -8.84
CA VAL A 41 5.30 -1.16 -7.92
C VAL A 41 4.94 0.30 -8.08
N CYS A 42 5.86 1.22 -7.77
CA CYS A 42 5.62 2.67 -7.80
C CYS A 42 5.10 3.20 -9.17
N PRO A 43 5.62 2.76 -10.33
CA PRO A 43 5.10 3.20 -11.63
C PRO A 43 3.63 2.84 -11.87
N SER A 44 3.15 1.74 -11.28
CA SER A 44 1.74 1.34 -11.37
C SER A 44 0.83 2.17 -10.44
N LEU A 45 1.40 2.77 -9.40
CA LEU A 45 0.66 3.48 -8.35
C LEU A 45 0.57 4.99 -8.59
N VAL A 46 1.49 5.55 -9.38
CA VAL A 46 1.59 7.00 -9.61
C VAL A 46 0.46 7.57 -10.49
N LEU A 47 -0.36 6.71 -11.09
CA LEU A 47 -1.44 7.10 -12.00
C LEU A 47 -2.55 7.89 -11.29
N ARG A 48 -3.14 8.87 -12.00
CA ARG A 48 -4.27 9.65 -11.47
C ARG A 48 -5.48 8.75 -11.23
N GLY A 49 -6.13 8.95 -10.08
CA GLY A 49 -7.28 8.18 -9.61
C GLY A 49 -6.89 6.99 -8.72
N ILE A 50 -5.67 6.44 -8.82
CA ILE A 50 -5.27 5.28 -8.02
C ILE A 50 -5.16 5.68 -6.55
N GLY A 51 -4.32 6.66 -6.21
CA GLY A 51 -4.15 7.15 -4.84
C GLY A 51 -5.48 7.58 -4.20
N GLU A 52 -6.32 8.28 -4.94
CA GLU A 52 -7.64 8.70 -4.47
C GLU A 52 -8.53 7.50 -4.14
N THR A 53 -8.60 6.52 -5.05
CA THR A 53 -9.45 5.34 -4.88
C THR A 53 -8.97 4.47 -3.74
N ILE A 54 -7.66 4.20 -3.62
CA ILE A 54 -7.12 3.37 -2.53
C ILE A 54 -7.38 4.03 -1.17
N ALA A 55 -7.08 5.33 -1.04
CA ALA A 55 -7.21 6.04 0.24
C ALA A 55 -8.66 6.03 0.76
N SER A 56 -9.65 6.12 -0.15
CA SER A 56 -11.08 6.12 0.20
C SER A 56 -11.60 4.80 0.79
N ARG A 57 -10.85 3.69 0.66
CA ARG A 57 -11.31 2.36 1.03
C ARG A 57 -10.87 1.99 2.45
N SER A 58 -11.80 1.52 3.28
CA SER A 58 -11.51 0.97 4.62
C SER A 58 -11.37 -0.55 4.59
N ILE A 59 -10.42 -1.04 3.79
CA ILE A 59 -10.12 -2.46 3.57
C ILE A 59 -8.64 -2.76 3.89
N PRO A 60 -8.23 -4.03 4.00
CA PRO A 60 -6.82 -4.39 4.04
C PRO A 60 -6.05 -3.89 2.82
N LYS A 61 -4.90 -3.28 3.08
CA LYS A 61 -3.95 -2.76 2.09
C LYS A 61 -2.57 -3.27 2.50
N VAL A 62 -2.22 -4.42 1.95
CA VAL A 62 -1.15 -5.29 2.44
C VAL A 62 0.08 -5.13 1.57
N LEU A 63 1.21 -4.76 2.17
CA LEU A 63 2.51 -4.80 1.52
C LEU A 63 3.17 -6.15 1.76
N LEU A 64 3.51 -6.86 0.68
CA LEU A 64 4.39 -8.02 0.73
C LEU A 64 5.83 -7.53 0.63
N LEU A 65 6.55 -7.50 1.76
CA LEU A 65 7.91 -6.99 1.78
C LEU A 65 8.84 -7.93 1.01
N ASN A 66 9.75 -7.37 0.20
CA ASN A 66 10.79 -8.15 -0.46
C ASN A 66 11.65 -8.89 0.59
N GLY A 67 12.04 -10.13 0.31
CA GLY A 67 12.87 -10.91 1.23
C GLY A 67 14.37 -10.65 1.10
N SER A 68 14.80 -10.07 -0.01
CA SER A 68 16.20 -9.73 -0.29
C SER A 68 16.31 -8.29 -0.75
N HIS A 69 17.46 -7.65 -0.52
CA HIS A 69 17.74 -6.36 -1.15
C HIS A 69 17.96 -6.52 -2.66
N ASP A 70 17.44 -5.58 -3.43
CA ASP A 70 17.84 -5.38 -4.83
C ASP A 70 18.75 -4.16 -4.97
N ARG A 71 19.18 -3.86 -6.19
CA ARG A 71 20.09 -2.74 -6.48
C ARG A 71 19.46 -1.36 -6.23
N GLU A 72 18.13 -1.29 -6.19
CA GLU A 72 17.35 -0.04 -6.09
C GLU A 72 16.94 0.25 -4.64
N THR A 73 16.97 -0.77 -3.77
CA THR A 73 16.43 -0.73 -2.41
C THR A 73 17.51 -0.86 -1.32
N ILE A 74 18.78 -0.67 -1.68
CA ILE A 74 19.90 -0.72 -0.73
C ILE A 74 19.72 0.38 0.33
N GLY A 75 19.75 -0.01 1.60
CA GLY A 75 19.63 0.90 2.74
C GLY A 75 18.19 1.32 3.08
N LEU A 76 17.19 0.86 2.32
CA LEU A 76 15.78 1.06 2.65
C LEU A 76 15.32 0.06 3.70
N SER A 77 14.68 0.56 4.75
CA SER A 77 13.91 -0.21 5.72
C SER A 77 12.48 -0.41 5.25
N ALA A 78 11.70 -1.23 5.96
CA ALA A 78 10.29 -1.44 5.67
C ALA A 78 9.49 -0.13 5.70
N SER A 79 9.77 0.78 6.64
CA SER A 79 9.11 2.10 6.65
C SER A 79 9.50 2.98 5.45
N GLY A 80 10.70 2.76 4.88
CA GLY A 80 11.14 3.35 3.63
C GLY A 80 10.32 2.89 2.43
N PHE A 81 10.03 1.59 2.33
CA PHE A 81 9.13 1.05 1.29
C PHE A 81 7.74 1.67 1.37
N VAL A 82 7.17 1.76 2.58
CA VAL A 82 5.89 2.41 2.83
C VAL A 82 5.92 3.87 2.39
N THR A 83 7.01 4.58 2.68
CA THR A 83 7.18 5.99 2.28
C THR A 83 7.21 6.12 0.76
N ALA A 84 7.98 5.27 0.06
CA ALA A 84 8.04 5.31 -1.41
C ALA A 84 6.68 5.02 -2.06
N ILE A 85 5.93 4.05 -1.54
CA ILE A 85 4.56 3.75 -1.99
C ILE A 85 3.64 4.95 -1.76
N THR A 86 3.69 5.52 -0.54
CA THR A 86 2.90 6.70 -0.17
C THR A 86 3.22 7.89 -1.08
N ASP A 87 4.51 8.16 -1.30
CA ASP A 87 4.96 9.28 -2.12
C ASP A 87 4.52 9.12 -3.57
N SER A 88 4.54 7.89 -4.09
CA SER A 88 4.08 7.57 -5.45
C SER A 88 2.56 7.76 -5.58
N LEU A 89 1.78 7.22 -4.65
CA LEU A 89 0.32 7.36 -4.63
C LEU A 89 -0.11 8.82 -4.45
N ASN A 90 0.60 9.56 -3.59
CA ASN A 90 0.38 10.99 -3.38
C ASN A 90 0.96 11.86 -4.50
N ARG A 91 1.77 11.30 -5.41
CA ARG A 91 2.47 12.07 -6.46
C ARG A 91 3.25 13.25 -5.86
N THR A 92 4.00 12.96 -4.80
CA THR A 92 4.63 13.96 -3.92
C THR A 92 5.67 14.83 -4.63
N TYR A 93 6.40 14.27 -5.59
CA TYR A 93 7.50 14.95 -6.26
C TYR A 93 7.15 15.61 -7.60
N GLY A 94 5.87 15.63 -7.98
CA GLY A 94 5.44 16.28 -9.22
C GLY A 94 4.61 17.54 -9.04
N ASP A 95 3.67 17.76 -9.97
CA ASP A 95 2.81 18.94 -10.00
C ASP A 95 2.06 19.11 -8.66
N PRO A 96 2.36 20.14 -7.85
CA PRO A 96 1.77 20.32 -6.53
C PRO A 96 0.25 20.45 -6.53
N ASP A 97 -0.33 20.92 -7.64
CA ASP A 97 -1.79 21.04 -7.80
C ASP A 97 -2.47 19.67 -8.03
N LYS A 98 -1.69 18.65 -8.40
CA LYS A 98 -2.14 17.27 -8.64
C LYS A 98 -1.68 16.29 -7.55
N SER A 99 -0.87 16.75 -6.60
CA SER A 99 -0.43 15.94 -5.45
C SER A 99 -1.57 15.74 -4.44
N LEU A 100 -1.56 14.60 -3.77
CA LEU A 100 -2.45 14.27 -2.67
C LEU A 100 -1.70 14.39 -1.34
N LYS A 101 -2.45 14.36 -0.23
CA LYS A 101 -1.90 14.53 1.13
C LYS A 101 -2.40 13.46 2.09
N TYR A 102 -2.69 12.26 1.58
CA TYR A 102 -3.11 11.14 2.41
C TYR A 102 -1.95 10.61 3.24
N HIS A 103 -2.26 10.04 4.40
CA HIS A 103 -1.27 9.48 5.32
C HIS A 103 -0.85 8.07 4.88
N PRO A 104 0.34 7.59 5.27
CA PRO A 104 0.80 6.24 4.93
C PRO A 104 -0.20 5.13 5.28
N LYS A 105 -0.85 5.19 6.45
CA LYS A 105 -1.89 4.23 6.86
C LYS A 105 -3.11 4.17 5.94
N ASP A 106 -3.36 5.23 5.17
CA ASP A 106 -4.44 5.28 4.20
C ASP A 106 -4.08 4.49 2.93
N TYR A 107 -2.81 4.11 2.77
CA TYR A 107 -2.31 3.32 1.64
C TYR A 107 -1.79 1.96 2.01
N VAL A 108 -1.15 1.80 3.16
CA VAL A 108 -0.64 0.53 3.66
C VAL A 108 -1.00 0.43 5.12
N ASN A 109 -1.78 -0.57 5.50
CA ASN A 109 -2.19 -0.79 6.89
C ASN A 109 -1.68 -2.13 7.46
N ALA A 110 -1.15 -2.99 6.60
CA ALA A 110 -0.51 -4.23 7.01
C ALA A 110 0.73 -4.54 6.17
N ILE A 111 1.69 -5.24 6.78
CA ILE A 111 2.92 -5.70 6.12
C ILE A 111 3.12 -7.18 6.43
N LEU A 112 3.29 -7.99 5.39
CA LEU A 112 3.79 -9.35 5.52
C LEU A 112 5.28 -9.37 5.24
N VAL A 113 6.03 -10.06 6.09
CA VAL A 113 7.50 -10.09 6.06
C VAL A 113 7.94 -11.54 5.94
N PRO A 114 8.77 -11.92 4.96
CA PRO A 114 9.25 -13.27 4.87
C PRO A 114 10.26 -13.54 6.01
N GLU A 115 10.14 -14.68 6.66
CA GLU A 115 11.04 -15.13 7.72
C GLU A 115 12.49 -15.15 7.22
N GLY A 116 13.42 -14.61 7.99
CA GLY A 116 14.83 -14.48 7.56
C GLY A 116 15.05 -13.47 6.43
N GLY A 117 14.06 -12.62 6.11
CA GLY A 117 14.20 -11.53 5.15
C GLY A 117 15.28 -10.52 5.56
N GLN A 118 15.92 -9.92 4.56
CA GLN A 118 17.06 -9.02 4.76
C GLN A 118 16.65 -7.56 5.03
N ILE A 119 15.43 -7.18 4.66
CA ILE A 119 14.95 -5.80 4.79
C ILE A 119 14.69 -5.48 6.27
N PRO A 120 15.30 -4.43 6.84
CA PRO A 120 15.11 -4.08 8.24
C PRO A 120 13.66 -3.68 8.57
N LEU A 121 13.07 -4.30 9.60
CA LEU A 121 11.79 -3.91 10.20
C LEU A 121 12.02 -2.86 11.28
N ASP A 122 12.13 -1.60 10.88
CA ASP A 122 12.22 -0.47 11.79
C ASP A 122 10.85 -0.15 12.43
N VAL A 123 10.43 -1.01 13.37
CA VAL A 123 9.08 -1.05 13.97
C VAL A 123 8.62 0.31 14.51
N GLU A 124 9.50 1.08 15.14
CA GLU A 124 9.15 2.42 15.65
C GLU A 124 8.73 3.39 14.53
N ASN A 125 9.42 3.35 13.38
CA ASN A 125 9.07 4.17 12.22
C ASN A 125 7.81 3.65 11.51
N LEU A 126 7.56 2.34 11.53
CA LEU A 126 6.29 1.79 11.03
C LEU A 126 5.12 2.25 11.90
N ALA A 127 5.27 2.20 13.22
CA ALA A 127 4.26 2.65 14.17
C ALA A 127 3.97 4.15 14.02
N SER A 128 5.00 4.99 13.83
CA SER A 128 4.79 6.44 13.60
C SER A 128 4.06 6.74 12.29
N LYS A 129 4.09 5.82 11.32
CA LYS A 129 3.31 5.87 10.08
C LYS A 129 1.91 5.27 10.21
N GLY A 130 1.54 4.78 11.39
CA GLY A 130 0.24 4.17 11.69
C GLY A 130 0.12 2.71 11.26
N ILE A 131 1.24 2.02 11.06
CA ILE A 131 1.28 0.62 10.64
C ILE A 131 1.61 -0.24 11.86
N PHE A 132 0.60 -0.97 12.32
CA PHE A 132 0.70 -1.82 13.52
C PHE A 132 0.58 -3.31 13.19
N HIS A 133 0.02 -3.65 12.04
CA HIS A 133 -0.19 -5.04 11.65
C HIS A 133 0.98 -5.54 10.79
N VAL A 134 2.02 -6.05 11.45
CA VAL A 134 3.21 -6.61 10.80
C VAL A 134 3.32 -8.10 11.14
N LEU A 135 3.20 -8.96 10.14
CA LEU A 135 3.24 -10.42 10.32
C LEU A 135 4.45 -11.03 9.64
N THR A 136 5.19 -11.84 10.38
CA THR A 136 6.23 -12.70 9.80
C THR A 136 5.60 -13.97 9.24
N VAL A 137 5.94 -14.30 8.00
CA VAL A 137 5.40 -15.45 7.25
C VAL A 137 6.56 -16.34 6.86
N LYS A 138 6.36 -17.67 6.91
CA LYS A 138 7.39 -18.63 6.50
C LYS A 138 7.90 -18.34 5.09
N SER A 139 9.18 -18.60 4.90
CA SER A 139 9.88 -18.34 3.65
C SER A 139 10.60 -19.60 3.14
N VAL A 140 10.99 -19.55 1.87
CA VAL A 140 11.92 -20.48 1.26
C VAL A 140 13.08 -19.70 0.65
N HIS A 141 14.26 -20.29 0.63
CA HIS A 141 15.43 -19.67 0.02
C HIS A 141 15.61 -20.19 -1.41
N ASP A 142 15.44 -19.30 -2.39
CA ASP A 142 15.74 -19.55 -3.79
C ASP A 142 17.17 -19.10 -4.10
N THR A 143 17.90 -19.88 -4.90
CA THR A 143 19.31 -19.62 -5.20
C THR A 143 19.53 -18.43 -6.14
N LYS A 144 18.50 -17.99 -6.86
CA LYS A 144 18.57 -16.89 -7.84
C LYS A 144 17.99 -15.60 -7.28
N VAL A 145 16.88 -15.68 -6.56
CA VAL A 145 16.14 -14.50 -6.07
C VAL A 145 16.23 -14.29 -4.56
N GLY A 146 16.89 -15.20 -3.84
CA GLY A 146 17.10 -15.13 -2.39
C GLY A 146 15.86 -15.56 -1.60
N VAL A 147 15.56 -14.84 -0.52
CA VAL A 147 14.44 -15.19 0.37
C VAL A 147 13.12 -14.80 -0.29
N ILE A 148 12.21 -15.77 -0.44
CA ILE A 148 10.85 -15.57 -0.95
C ILE A 148 9.84 -16.19 0.00
N PHE A 149 8.58 -15.74 -0.05
CA PHE A 149 7.53 -16.33 0.76
C PHE A 149 7.27 -17.80 0.40
N ASP A 150 7.03 -18.64 1.41
CA ASP A 150 6.41 -19.94 1.19
C ASP A 150 4.97 -19.74 0.69
N PRO A 151 4.58 -20.27 -0.48
CA PRO A 151 3.28 -19.97 -1.08
C PRO A 151 2.09 -20.35 -0.19
N VAL A 152 2.16 -21.49 0.50
CA VAL A 152 1.07 -21.98 1.35
C VAL A 152 0.90 -21.06 2.56
N SER A 153 2.00 -20.73 3.23
CA SER A 153 2.00 -19.86 4.39
C SER A 153 1.56 -18.44 4.05
N LEU A 154 1.94 -17.93 2.87
CA LEU A 154 1.49 -16.62 2.38
C LEU A 154 -0.02 -16.57 2.14
N ILE A 155 -0.57 -17.58 1.48
CA ILE A 155 -2.02 -17.66 1.23
C ILE A 155 -2.77 -17.71 2.56
N GLN A 156 -2.28 -18.50 3.53
CA GLN A 156 -2.88 -18.59 4.86
C GLN A 156 -2.86 -17.25 5.59
N ALA A 157 -1.71 -16.55 5.60
CA ALA A 157 -1.57 -15.25 6.25
C ALA A 157 -2.51 -14.19 5.62
N LEU A 158 -2.57 -14.12 4.28
CA LEU A 158 -3.48 -13.21 3.58
C LEU A 158 -4.95 -13.53 3.87
N THR A 159 -5.33 -14.81 3.86
CA THR A 159 -6.71 -15.23 4.13
C THR A 159 -7.12 -14.90 5.56
N GLY A 160 -6.24 -15.14 6.53
CA GLY A 160 -6.47 -14.78 7.94
C GLY A 160 -6.70 -13.29 8.11
N LEU A 161 -5.81 -12.47 7.54
CA LEU A 161 -5.88 -11.01 7.63
C LEU A 161 -7.17 -10.45 7.00
N ILE A 162 -7.56 -10.96 5.83
CA ILE A 162 -8.81 -10.55 5.18
C ILE A 162 -10.02 -10.90 6.06
N SER A 163 -10.03 -12.11 6.63
CA SER A 163 -11.13 -12.58 7.49
C SER A 163 -11.24 -11.75 8.77
N GLU A 164 -10.12 -11.49 9.45
CA GLU A 164 -10.07 -10.65 10.66
C GLU A 164 -10.64 -9.24 10.39
N HIS A 165 -10.29 -8.63 9.25
CA HIS A 165 -10.80 -7.31 8.89
C HIS A 165 -12.29 -7.33 8.54
N MET A 166 -12.77 -8.40 7.90
CA MET A 166 -14.19 -8.57 7.62
C MET A 166 -14.99 -8.71 8.92
N ASP A 167 -14.50 -9.51 9.87
CA ASP A 167 -15.15 -9.70 11.17
C ASP A 167 -15.17 -8.39 11.98
N ALA A 168 -14.06 -7.64 11.99
CA ALA A 168 -13.99 -6.34 12.65
C ALA A 168 -15.01 -5.33 12.08
N ARG A 169 -15.22 -5.33 10.76
CA ARG A 169 -16.22 -4.47 10.11
C ARG A 169 -17.67 -4.85 10.45
N LEU A 170 -17.94 -6.13 10.70
CA LEU A 170 -19.27 -6.60 11.10
C LEU A 170 -19.55 -6.34 12.59
N ALA A 171 -18.52 -6.20 13.41
CA ALA A 171 -18.62 -5.94 14.84
C ALA A 171 -18.83 -4.45 15.18
N GLU A 172 -18.57 -3.52 14.26
CA GLU A 172 -18.85 -2.09 14.47
C GLU A 172 -20.37 -1.83 14.40
N PRO A 173 -21.00 -1.32 15.47
CA PRO A 173 -22.44 -1.03 15.47
C PRO A 173 -22.77 0.13 14.51
N ASP A 174 -23.84 -0.03 13.72
CA ASP A 174 -24.34 1.00 12.81
C ASP A 174 -24.75 2.26 13.61
N PRO A 175 -24.12 3.44 13.39
CA PRO A 175 -24.43 4.67 14.12
C PRO A 175 -25.85 5.18 13.89
N LEU A 176 -26.64 4.56 13.01
CA LEU A 176 -28.03 4.95 12.72
C LEU A 176 -29.10 4.33 13.65
N THR A 177 -28.72 3.53 14.66
CA THR A 177 -29.71 2.89 15.55
C THR A 177 -29.90 3.52 16.94
N GLU A 178 -29.13 4.55 17.33
CA GLU A 178 -29.25 5.15 18.68
C GLU A 178 -30.26 6.32 18.83
N ASN A 179 -30.93 6.78 17.77
CA ASN A 179 -31.83 7.94 17.85
C ASN A 179 -33.34 7.62 17.93
N VAL A 180 -33.73 6.41 18.35
CA VAL A 180 -35.15 6.07 18.56
C VAL A 180 -35.37 5.48 19.95
N THR A 181 -35.03 6.22 21.01
CA THR A 181 -35.58 5.96 22.37
C THR A 181 -35.37 7.18 23.28
N SER A 182 -35.96 8.33 22.93
CA SER A 182 -36.18 9.40 23.91
C SER A 182 -37.35 10.30 23.50
N VAL A 183 -38.54 9.71 23.35
CA VAL A 183 -39.80 10.44 23.46
C VAL A 183 -40.81 9.54 24.17
N CYS A 184 -40.77 9.56 25.51
CA CYS A 184 -41.87 9.20 26.42
C CYS A 184 -41.72 10.06 27.67
#